data_AF-A0A7V3HBI8-F1
#
_entry.id   AF-A0A7V3HBI8-F1
#
_cell.length_a   1.000
_cell.length_b   1.000
_cell.length_c   1.000
_cell.angle_alpha   90.00
_cell.angle_beta   90.00
_cell.angle_gamma   90.00
#
_symmetry.space_group_name_H-M   'P 1'
#
loop_
_entity.id
_entity.type
_entity.pdbx_description
1 polymer ?
#
loop_
_entity_poly.entity_id
_entity_poly.type
_entity_poly.pdbx_seq_one_letter_code
_entity_poly.pdbx_strand_id
1 'polypeptide(L)' 'PFFTTKARGTGLGLAVVKKVLERHKGKVEIVSVVGQGTCFKLYIPLYKEA' A
#
# COMPACT_ATOMS: atom_id res chain seq x y z
N PRO A 1 10.96 -0.50 -4.73
CA PRO A 1 10.59 -1.88 -5.14
C PRO A 1 11.71 -2.84 -4.72
N PHE A 2 11.46 -4.17 -4.64
CA PHE A 2 12.43 -5.22 -4.29
C PHE A 2 12.91 -5.27 -2.82
N PHE A 3 12.21 -4.64 -1.90
CA PHE A 3 12.53 -4.72 -0.47
C PHE A 3 11.68 -5.79 0.22
N THR A 4 12.32 -6.69 0.98
CA THR A 4 11.66 -7.72 1.78
C THR A 4 12.52 -8.07 3.00
N THR A 5 11.88 -8.39 4.12
CA THR A 5 12.54 -8.98 5.30
C THR A 5 12.43 -10.51 5.32
N LYS A 6 11.72 -11.12 4.35
CA LYS A 6 11.53 -12.57 4.24
C LYS A 6 12.66 -13.21 3.42
N ALA A 7 13.15 -14.36 3.88
CA ALA A 7 14.19 -15.16 3.21
C ALA A 7 13.80 -15.60 1.79
N ARG A 8 12.52 -15.89 1.55
CA ARG A 8 11.92 -16.02 0.22
C ARG A 8 10.78 -15.02 0.07
N GLY A 9 11.05 -13.94 -0.67
CA GLY A 9 10.07 -12.95 -1.07
C GLY A 9 10.67 -12.06 -2.15
N THR A 10 9.85 -11.59 -3.09
CA THR A 10 10.33 -10.73 -4.19
C THR A 10 10.38 -9.25 -3.81
N GLY A 11 9.73 -8.86 -2.71
CA GLY A 11 9.64 -7.45 -2.29
C GLY A 11 8.83 -6.56 -3.24
N LEU A 12 7.96 -7.14 -4.07
CA LEU A 12 7.20 -6.41 -5.09
C LEU A 12 5.80 -5.98 -4.63
N GLY A 13 5.22 -6.62 -3.61
CA GLY A 13 3.81 -6.43 -3.23
C GLY A 13 3.42 -4.97 -2.99
N LEU A 14 4.13 -4.26 -2.11
CA LEU A 14 3.82 -2.85 -1.82
C LEU A 14 4.07 -1.92 -3.01
N ALA A 15 5.02 -2.26 -3.89
CA ALA A 15 5.23 -1.50 -5.11
C ALA A 15 4.05 -1.65 -6.09
N VAL A 16 3.43 -2.84 -6.16
CA VAL A 16 2.21 -3.07 -6.93
C VAL A 16 1.04 -2.32 -6.32
N VAL A 17 0.84 -2.38 -4.99
CA VAL A 17 -0.23 -1.65 -4.29
C VAL A 17 -0.14 -0.14 -4.57
N LYS A 18 1.06 0.45 -4.47
CA LYS A 18 1.27 1.87 -4.76
C LYS A 18 0.86 2.22 -6.20
N LYS A 19 1.31 1.44 -7.18
CA LYS A 19 0.95 1.64 -8.61
C LYS A 19 -0.56 1.52 -8.85
N VAL A 20 -1.23 0.56 -8.20
CA VAL A 20 -2.68 0.38 -8.33
C VAL A 20 -3.40 1.61 -7.78
N LEU A 21 -3.03 2.08 -6.59
CA LEU A 21 -3.66 3.27 -6.01
C LEU A 21 -3.42 4.53 -6.83
N GLU A 22 -2.19 4.75 -7.32
CA GLU A 22 -1.87 5.90 -8.19
C GLU A 22 -2.77 5.93 -9.44
N ARG A 23 -2.98 4.78 -10.09
CA ARG A 23 -3.88 4.66 -11.25
C ARG A 23 -5.33 5.00 -10.92
N HIS A 24 -5.77 4.72 -9.69
CA HIS A 24 -7.12 5.03 -9.22
C HIS A 24 -7.21 6.40 -8.55
N LYS A 25 -6.18 7.25 -8.65
CA LYS A 25 -6.08 8.54 -7.95
C LYS A 25 -6.29 8.41 -6.44
N GLY A 26 -5.95 7.23 -5.90
CA GLY A 26 -5.99 6.91 -4.49
C GLY A 26 -4.68 7.24 -3.77
N LYS A 27 -4.68 7.04 -2.46
CA LYS A 27 -3.50 7.21 -1.59
C LYS A 27 -3.42 6.08 -0.56
N VAL A 28 -2.21 5.87 -0.04
CA VAL A 28 -1.94 4.96 1.08
C VAL A 28 -1.36 5.73 2.25
N GLU A 29 -1.84 5.45 3.46
CA GLU A 29 -1.26 5.92 4.71
C GLU A 29 -0.82 4.71 5.54
N ILE A 30 0.30 4.84 6.24
CA ILE A 30 0.89 3.77 7.03
C ILE A 30 0.99 4.24 8.47
N VAL A 31 0.42 3.47 9.38
CA VAL A 31 0.54 3.67 10.83
C VAL A 31 1.22 2.44 11.40
N SER A 32 2.42 2.61 11.92
CA SER A 32 3.22 1.51 12.49
C SER A 32 3.75 1.93 13.85
N VAL A 33 3.65 1.02 14.82
CA VAL A 33 4.23 1.19 16.15
C VAL A 33 4.99 -0.09 16.48
N VAL A 34 6.27 0.07 16.86
CA VAL A 34 7.14 -1.06 17.21
C VAL A 34 6.49 -1.88 18.33
N GLY A 35 6.42 -3.19 18.14
CA GLY A 35 5.80 -4.11 19.11
C GLY A 35 4.26 -4.17 19.08
N GLN A 36 3.57 -3.29 18.34
CA GLN A 36 2.10 -3.28 18.23
C GLN A 36 1.59 -3.63 16.83
N GLY A 37 2.50 -3.76 15.86
CA GLY A 37 2.18 -4.12 14.49
C GLY A 37 2.08 -2.91 13.56
N THR A 38 1.45 -3.11 12.40
CA THR A 38 1.38 -2.10 11.33
C THR A 38 0.00 -2.15 10.67
N CYS A 39 -0.57 -0.98 10.45
CA CYS A 39 -1.84 -0.78 9.75
C CYS A 39 -1.60 0.02 8.46
N PHE A 40 -2.11 -0.50 7.33
CA PHE A 40 -2.12 0.18 6.05
C PHE A 40 -3.54 0.63 5.74
N LYS A 41 -3.72 1.94 5.54
CA LYS A 41 -5.00 2.53 5.17
C LYS A 41 -4.97 2.90 3.69
N LEU A 42 -5.92 2.39 2.92
CA LEU A 42 -6.05 2.63 1.49
C LEU A 42 -7.25 3.54 1.27
N TYR A 43 -7.05 4.64 0.55
CA TYR A 43 -8.10 5.60 0.23
C TYR A 43 -8.28 5.65 -1.28
N ILE A 44 -9.50 5.44 -1.75
CA ILE A 44 -9.86 5.48 -3.17
C ILE A 44 -11.00 6.51 -3.30
N PRO A 45 -10.90 7.50 -4.21
CA PRO A 45 -11.98 8.44 -4.44
C PRO A 45 -13.24 7.72 -4.91
N LEU A 46 -14.40 8.14 -4.39
CA LEU A 46 -15.67 7.68 -4.92
C LEU A 46 -15.85 8.21 -6.34
N TYR A 47 -16.27 7.35 -7.25
CA TYR A 47 -16.74 7.77 -8.55
C TYR A 47 -18.09 8.49 -8.37
N LYS A 48 -18.21 9.71 -8.92
CA LYS A 48 -19.49 10.40 -9.07
C LYS A 48 -19.81 10.46 -10.55
N GLU A 49 -20.91 9.83 -10.93
CA GLU A 49 -21.56 10.11 -12.21
C GLU A 49 -22.24 11.48 -12.14
N ALA A 50 -22.20 12.21 -13.26
CA ALA A 50 -22.78 13.53 -13.42
C ALA A 50 -24.24 13.42 -13.90
#